data_AF-A0A1N7MJD9-F1
#
_entry.id   AF-A0A1N7MJD9-F1
#
_cell.length_a   1.000
_cell.length_b   1.000
_cell.length_c   1.000
_cell.angle_alpha   90.00
_cell.angle_beta   90.00
_cell.angle_gamma   90.00
#
_symmetry.space_group_name_H-M   'P 1'
#
loop_
_entity.id
_entity.type
_entity.pdbx_description
1 polymer ?
#
loop_
_entity_poly.entity_id
_entity_poly.type
_entity_poly.pdbx_seq_one_letter_code
_entity_poly.pdbx_strand_id
1 'polypeptide(L)'
;MKKLILLFLFLSGINAFSQTAAGAKEVFEKIKKEAKIDGSDKTVYHILDEFYNKSLQAENDEMTTETIEKIQSLLSDPSTKNIHLLMLFLMYQQHISQTAMVGKKPNSEFQVETMKILNSEFQKIYGKIPAIIYIYTYESLDSANKKDEAKAVAAKGLKEYPDSVPLKVYHYLNTNDEALKNDLVKNHSNHWMVKQFGIQ
;
A
#
# COMPACT_ATOMS: atom_id res chain seq x y z
N MET A 1 5.89 -0.18 14.69
CA MET A 1 5.06 -1.43 14.73
C MET A 1 4.00 -1.53 15.84
N LYS A 2 4.30 -1.42 17.15
CA LYS A 2 3.28 -1.62 18.23
C LYS A 2 2.09 -0.64 18.16
N LYS A 3 2.28 0.56 17.59
CA LYS A 3 1.24 1.58 17.45
C LYS A 3 0.31 1.37 16.24
N LEU A 4 0.75 0.68 15.18
CA LEU A 4 -0.13 0.29 14.06
C LEU A 4 -1.16 -0.76 14.50
N ILE A 5 -0.79 -1.66 15.42
CA ILE A 5 -1.67 -2.72 15.94
C ILE A 5 -2.95 -2.13 16.56
N LEU A 6 -2.87 -0.95 17.18
CA LEU A 6 -4.02 -0.27 17.80
C LEU A 6 -5.01 0.32 16.78
N LEU A 7 -4.54 0.81 15.62
CA LEU A 7 -5.42 1.33 14.56
C LEU A 7 -6.26 0.19 13.93
N PHE A 8 -5.71 -1.01 13.82
CA PHE A 8 -6.37 -2.15 13.16
C PHE A 8 -7.36 -2.93 14.03
N LEU A 9 -7.42 -2.67 15.34
CA LEU A 9 -8.38 -3.32 16.24
C LEU A 9 -9.83 -2.83 16.02
N PHE A 10 -10.03 -1.60 15.49
CA PHE A 10 -11.35 -1.00 15.29
C PHE A 10 -12.13 -1.54 14.08
N LEU A 11 -11.50 -2.33 13.19
CA LEU A 11 -12.13 -2.91 12.00
C LEU A 11 -12.44 -4.42 12.17
N SER A 12 -12.42 -4.93 13.41
CA SER A 12 -12.66 -6.34 13.74
C SER A 12 -14.10 -6.83 13.47
N GLY A 13 -15.01 -5.94 13.07
CA GLY A 13 -16.38 -6.28 12.66
C GLY A 13 -16.53 -6.81 11.22
N ILE A 14 -15.48 -6.75 10.39
CA ILE A 14 -15.53 -7.33 9.04
C ILE A 14 -15.19 -8.82 9.16
N ASN A 15 -16.23 -9.64 9.19
CA ASN A 15 -16.16 -11.09 9.25
C ASN A 15 -15.06 -11.67 8.33
N ALA A 16 -14.32 -12.66 8.84
CA ALA A 16 -13.28 -13.44 8.15
C ALA A 16 -13.72 -14.11 6.82
N PHE A 17 -14.97 -13.92 6.39
CA PHE A 17 -15.59 -14.49 5.21
C PHE A 17 -15.35 -13.71 3.91
N SER A 18 -14.72 -12.53 3.93
CA SER A 18 -14.49 -11.72 2.70
C SER A 18 -13.08 -11.81 2.11
N GLN A 19 -12.19 -12.67 2.64
CA GLN A 19 -10.79 -12.81 2.17
C GLN A 19 -10.67 -13.64 0.88
N THR A 20 -11.58 -13.44 -0.08
CA THR A 20 -11.52 -14.01 -1.44
C THR A 20 -11.50 -12.88 -2.46
N ALA A 21 -11.08 -13.15 -3.69
CA ALA A 21 -11.13 -12.16 -4.76
C ALA A 21 -12.56 -11.64 -5.03
N ALA A 22 -13.57 -12.53 -4.96
CA ALA A 22 -14.97 -12.15 -5.08
C ALA A 22 -15.42 -11.26 -3.91
N GLY A 23 -15.01 -11.59 -2.68
CA GLY A 23 -15.28 -10.78 -1.49
C GLY A 23 -14.68 -9.38 -1.58
N ALA A 24 -13.46 -9.24 -2.10
CA ALA A 24 -12.83 -7.93 -2.31
C ALA A 24 -13.67 -7.04 -3.24
N LYS A 25 -14.15 -7.59 -4.37
CA LYS A 25 -15.02 -6.87 -5.32
C LYS A 25 -16.35 -6.48 -4.68
N GLU A 26 -17.02 -7.41 -4.01
CA GLU A 26 -18.33 -7.16 -3.40
C GLU A 26 -18.24 -6.05 -2.35
N VAL A 27 -17.23 -6.12 -1.46
CA VAL A 27 -17.03 -5.08 -0.45
C VAL A 27 -16.73 -3.74 -1.11
N PHE A 28 -15.86 -3.72 -2.12
CA PHE A 28 -15.53 -2.51 -2.85
C PHE A 28 -16.76 -1.85 -3.48
N GLU A 29 -17.59 -2.61 -4.20
CA GLU A 29 -18.81 -2.07 -4.83
C GLU A 29 -19.78 -1.49 -3.79
N LYS A 30 -19.90 -2.14 -2.62
CA LYS A 30 -20.72 -1.65 -1.52
C LYS A 30 -20.21 -0.29 -1.00
N ILE A 31 -18.93 -0.20 -0.62
CA ILE A 31 -18.38 1.05 -0.06
C ILE A 31 -18.32 2.17 -1.09
N LYS A 32 -18.14 1.84 -2.38
CA LYS A 32 -18.12 2.83 -3.46
C LYS A 32 -19.51 3.42 -3.72
N LYS A 33 -20.57 2.61 -3.67
CA LYS A 33 -21.95 3.07 -3.87
C LYS A 33 -22.37 4.15 -2.86
N GLU A 34 -21.84 4.09 -1.65
CA GLU A 34 -22.12 5.04 -0.58
C GLU A 34 -21.20 6.28 -0.61
N ALA A 35 -20.10 6.24 -1.37
CA ALA A 35 -19.10 7.29 -1.37
C ALA A 35 -19.41 8.43 -2.37
N LYS A 36 -19.10 9.65 -1.95
CA LYS A 36 -19.04 10.82 -2.84
C LYS A 36 -17.73 10.77 -3.63
N ILE A 37 -17.79 10.80 -4.96
CA ILE A 37 -16.61 10.73 -5.83
C ILE A 37 -16.33 12.10 -6.43
N ASP A 38 -15.09 12.56 -6.32
CA ASP A 38 -14.65 13.85 -6.88
C ASP A 38 -13.16 13.79 -7.25
N GLY A 39 -12.84 13.82 -8.55
CA GLY A 39 -11.46 13.74 -9.03
C GLY A 39 -10.58 14.95 -8.70
N SER A 40 -11.19 16.09 -8.32
CA SER A 40 -10.48 17.29 -7.91
C SER A 40 -10.06 17.27 -6.43
N ASP A 41 -10.75 16.49 -5.60
CA ASP A 41 -10.45 16.38 -4.17
C ASP A 41 -9.31 15.38 -3.93
N LYS A 42 -8.12 15.89 -3.58
CA LYS A 42 -6.92 15.09 -3.38
C LYS A 42 -6.70 14.66 -1.93
N THR A 43 -7.66 14.84 -1.03
CA THR A 43 -7.49 14.57 0.41
C THR A 43 -7.07 13.12 0.66
N VAL A 44 -7.79 12.15 0.06
CA VAL A 44 -7.45 10.73 0.18
C VAL A 44 -6.13 10.38 -0.51
N TYR A 45 -5.79 11.07 -1.60
CA TYR A 45 -4.50 10.89 -2.25
C TYR A 45 -3.35 11.32 -1.31
N HIS A 46 -3.46 12.52 -0.72
CA HIS A 46 -2.45 13.08 0.17
C HIS A 46 -2.26 12.27 1.44
N ILE A 47 -3.34 11.72 2.04
CA ILE A 47 -3.18 10.90 3.24
C ILE A 47 -2.46 9.58 2.94
N LEU A 48 -2.67 8.98 1.77
CA LEU A 48 -1.89 7.80 1.34
C LEU A 48 -0.43 8.16 1.07
N ASP A 49 -0.16 9.34 0.52
CA ASP A 49 1.20 9.83 0.30
C ASP A 49 1.92 10.14 1.62
N GLU A 50 1.23 10.76 2.59
CA GLU A 50 1.76 10.95 3.94
C GLU A 50 2.05 9.61 4.62
N PHE A 51 1.12 8.66 4.53
CA PHE A 51 1.33 7.30 5.05
C PHE A 51 2.55 6.64 4.40
N TYR A 52 2.65 6.70 3.07
CA TYR A 52 3.80 6.18 2.32
C TYR A 52 5.13 6.78 2.81
N ASN A 53 5.20 8.10 2.86
CA ASN A 53 6.41 8.81 3.23
C ASN A 53 6.88 8.44 4.64
N LYS A 54 5.95 8.36 5.59
CA LYS A 54 6.25 8.09 7.00
C LYS A 54 6.48 6.61 7.35
N SER A 55 5.95 5.68 6.55
CA SER A 55 5.99 4.24 6.88
C SER A 55 6.90 3.41 5.99
N LEU A 56 7.04 3.77 4.70
CA LEU A 56 7.76 2.95 3.73
C LEU A 56 9.01 3.65 3.19
N GLN A 57 8.95 4.96 2.94
CA GLN A 57 10.06 5.73 2.35
C GLN A 57 11.06 6.24 3.39
N ALA A 58 10.60 6.57 4.59
CA ALA A 58 11.46 7.09 5.65
C ALA A 58 12.52 6.05 6.06
N GLU A 59 13.70 6.54 6.45
CA GLU A 59 14.76 5.65 6.92
C GLU A 59 14.41 4.99 8.26
N ASN A 60 13.53 5.62 9.04
CA ASN A 60 13.03 5.18 10.34
C ASN A 60 11.50 5.22 10.37
N ASP A 61 10.88 4.54 11.35
CA ASP A 61 9.41 4.59 11.57
C ASP A 61 9.01 6.01 12.01
N GLU A 62 8.43 6.80 11.09
CA GLU A 62 7.99 8.17 11.32
C GLU A 62 6.45 8.26 11.48
N MET A 63 5.76 7.12 11.64
CA MET A 63 4.32 7.12 11.87
C MET A 63 3.99 7.71 13.24
N THR A 64 3.25 8.82 13.20
CA THR A 64 2.83 9.58 14.39
C THR A 64 1.38 9.32 14.75
N THR A 65 1.01 9.61 16.01
CA THR A 65 -0.40 9.61 16.44
C THR A 65 -1.23 10.62 15.62
N GLU A 66 -0.64 11.76 15.24
CA GLU A 66 -1.33 12.76 14.41
C GLU A 66 -1.78 12.19 13.06
N THR A 67 -0.93 11.43 12.38
CA THR A 67 -1.29 10.78 11.10
C THR A 67 -2.43 9.77 11.29
N ILE A 68 -2.44 9.04 12.41
CA ILE A 68 -3.50 8.10 12.78
C ILE A 68 -4.82 8.86 13.01
N GLU A 69 -4.78 9.95 13.77
CA GLU A 69 -5.94 10.80 14.06
C GLU A 69 -6.52 11.43 12.79
N LYS A 70 -5.67 11.88 11.86
CA LYS A 70 -6.11 12.37 10.54
C LYS A 70 -6.88 11.30 9.77
N ILE A 71 -6.36 10.07 9.71
CA ILE A 71 -7.05 8.95 9.05
C ILE A 71 -8.41 8.69 9.71
N GLN A 72 -8.46 8.67 11.04
CA GLN A 72 -9.71 8.46 11.78
C GLN A 72 -10.73 9.57 11.55
N SER A 73 -10.28 10.83 11.50
CA SER A 73 -11.13 11.99 11.20
C SER A 73 -11.76 11.86 9.81
N LEU A 74 -10.97 11.47 8.80
CA LEU A 74 -11.47 11.28 7.43
C LEU A 74 -12.52 10.15 7.35
N LEU A 75 -12.29 9.04 8.06
CA LEU A 75 -13.23 7.91 8.10
C LEU A 75 -14.54 8.23 8.81
N SER A 76 -14.50 9.15 9.78
CA SER A 76 -15.67 9.53 10.58
C SER A 76 -16.51 10.63 9.95
N ASP A 77 -15.96 11.34 8.96
CA ASP A 77 -16.65 12.43 8.27
C ASP A 77 -17.43 11.91 7.03
N PRO A 78 -18.77 11.93 7.04
CA PRO A 78 -19.60 11.49 5.91
C PRO A 78 -19.54 12.43 4.69
N SER A 79 -18.87 13.57 4.82
CA SER A 79 -18.60 14.50 3.73
C SER A 79 -17.32 14.16 2.96
N THR A 80 -16.44 13.33 3.52
CA THR A 80 -15.16 12.97 2.89
C THR A 80 -15.38 12.34 1.51
N LYS A 81 -14.85 13.00 0.49
CA LYS A 81 -14.86 12.50 -0.89
C LYS A 81 -13.81 11.40 -1.07
N ASN A 82 -14.09 10.49 -2.00
CA ASN A 82 -13.24 9.37 -2.38
C ASN A 82 -12.87 8.41 -1.23
N ILE A 83 -13.62 8.44 -0.12
CA ILE A 83 -13.32 7.68 1.11
C ILE A 83 -13.24 6.17 0.89
N HIS A 84 -13.97 5.65 -0.10
CA HIS A 84 -13.94 4.24 -0.50
C HIS A 84 -12.53 3.74 -0.85
N LEU A 85 -11.66 4.60 -1.40
CA LEU A 85 -10.26 4.25 -1.67
C LEU A 85 -9.46 4.05 -0.38
N LEU A 86 -9.64 4.95 0.58
CA LEU A 86 -8.98 4.85 1.89
C LEU A 86 -9.48 3.63 2.66
N MET A 87 -10.79 3.39 2.66
CA MET A 87 -11.38 2.22 3.31
C MET A 87 -10.84 0.91 2.72
N LEU A 88 -10.82 0.77 1.40
CA LEU A 88 -10.28 -0.43 0.75
C LEU A 88 -8.78 -0.61 1.01
N PHE A 89 -8.01 0.48 1.00
CA PHE A 89 -6.59 0.45 1.36
C PHE A 89 -6.38 -0.01 2.81
N LEU A 90 -7.15 0.51 3.77
CA LEU A 90 -7.04 0.13 5.18
C LEU A 90 -7.48 -1.31 5.43
N MET A 91 -8.49 -1.80 4.70
CA MET A 91 -8.85 -3.22 4.73
C MET A 91 -7.71 -4.11 4.26
N TYR A 92 -7.01 -3.73 3.19
CA TYR A 92 -5.82 -4.43 2.74
C TYR A 92 -4.73 -4.43 3.81
N GLN A 93 -4.44 -3.27 4.40
CA GLN A 93 -3.45 -3.13 5.47
C GLN A 93 -3.79 -3.99 6.70
N GLN A 94 -5.07 -4.06 7.07
CA GLN A 94 -5.54 -4.91 8.14
C GLN A 94 -5.33 -6.39 7.83
N HIS A 95 -5.65 -6.83 6.59
CA HIS A 95 -5.47 -8.22 6.16
C HIS A 95 -4.00 -8.67 6.27
N ILE A 96 -3.07 -7.88 5.75
CA ILE A 96 -1.64 -8.22 5.84
C ILE A 96 -1.11 -8.15 7.29
N SER A 97 -1.63 -7.23 8.11
CA SER A 97 -1.22 -7.10 9.52
C SER A 97 -1.71 -8.27 10.37
N GLN A 98 -2.98 -8.65 10.24
CA GLN A 98 -3.59 -9.73 11.03
C GLN A 98 -2.96 -11.09 10.70
N THR A 99 -2.67 -11.35 9.43
CA THR A 99 -2.06 -12.61 8.99
C THR A 99 -0.62 -12.73 9.46
N ALA A 100 0.15 -11.64 9.40
CA ALA A 100 1.50 -11.57 9.98
C ALA A 100 1.50 -11.82 11.49
N MET A 101 0.53 -11.26 12.24
CA MET A 101 0.43 -11.47 13.70
C MET A 101 0.24 -12.94 14.10
N VAL A 102 -0.40 -13.75 13.26
CA VAL A 102 -0.63 -15.18 13.51
C VAL A 102 0.34 -16.08 12.73
N GLY A 103 1.38 -15.50 12.12
CA GLY A 103 2.40 -16.24 11.36
C GLY A 103 1.88 -16.93 10.09
N LYS A 104 0.71 -16.51 9.58
CA LYS A 104 0.13 -17.07 8.36
C LYS A 104 0.47 -16.19 7.16
N LYS A 105 0.60 -16.82 5.99
CA LYS A 105 0.66 -16.08 4.72
C LYS A 105 -0.72 -15.49 4.42
N PRO A 106 -0.83 -14.20 4.08
CA PRO A 106 -2.09 -13.63 3.64
C PRO A 106 -2.57 -14.25 2.34
N ASN A 107 -3.91 -14.32 2.14
CA ASN A 107 -4.50 -14.80 0.90
C ASN A 107 -4.03 -13.91 -0.27
N SER A 108 -3.28 -14.48 -1.22
CA SER A 108 -2.69 -13.75 -2.33
C SER A 108 -3.72 -13.34 -3.39
N GLU A 109 -4.77 -14.13 -3.62
CA GLU A 109 -5.86 -13.77 -4.54
C GLU A 109 -6.61 -12.52 -4.07
N PHE A 110 -6.93 -12.45 -2.78
CA PHE A 110 -7.54 -11.27 -2.17
C PHE A 110 -6.64 -10.04 -2.32
N GLN A 111 -5.35 -10.19 -2.03
CA GLN A 111 -4.38 -9.10 -2.12
C GLN A 111 -4.24 -8.57 -3.56
N VAL A 112 -4.06 -9.47 -4.52
CA VAL A 112 -3.89 -9.12 -5.94
C VAL A 112 -5.14 -8.43 -6.48
N GLU A 113 -6.34 -8.95 -6.18
CA GLU A 113 -7.59 -8.34 -6.64
C GLU A 113 -7.82 -6.97 -5.98
N THR A 114 -7.57 -6.84 -4.68
CA THR A 114 -7.69 -5.57 -3.96
C THR A 114 -6.76 -4.50 -4.54
N MET A 115 -5.50 -4.86 -4.80
CA MET A 115 -4.53 -3.95 -5.41
C MET A 115 -4.90 -3.58 -6.84
N LYS A 116 -5.42 -4.52 -7.62
CA LYS A 116 -5.92 -4.26 -8.97
C LYS A 116 -7.08 -3.24 -8.96
N ILE A 117 -8.03 -3.41 -8.04
CA ILE A 117 -9.16 -2.46 -7.87
C ILE A 117 -8.62 -1.08 -7.49
N LEU A 118 -7.77 -0.98 -6.47
CA LEU A 118 -7.19 0.30 -6.04
C LEU A 118 -6.43 0.98 -7.18
N ASN A 119 -5.56 0.25 -7.88
CA ASN A 119 -4.81 0.76 -9.01
C ASN A 119 -5.72 1.36 -10.09
N SER A 120 -6.74 0.60 -10.52
CA SER A 120 -7.73 1.05 -11.49
C SER A 120 -8.48 2.30 -11.04
N GLU A 121 -8.90 2.37 -9.78
CA GLU A 121 -9.71 3.47 -9.27
C GLU A 121 -8.91 4.73 -9.02
N PHE A 122 -7.69 4.64 -8.49
CA PHE A 122 -6.78 5.78 -8.39
C PHE A 122 -6.49 6.35 -9.78
N GLN A 123 -6.21 5.49 -10.77
CA GLN A 123 -6.02 5.93 -12.15
C GLN A 123 -7.26 6.62 -12.72
N LYS A 124 -8.46 6.07 -12.49
CA LYS A 124 -9.72 6.61 -12.99
C LYS A 124 -10.09 7.96 -12.36
N ILE A 125 -9.95 8.08 -11.04
CA ILE A 125 -10.39 9.26 -10.29
C ILE A 125 -9.37 10.39 -10.39
N TYR A 126 -8.08 10.07 -10.30
CA TYR A 126 -7.03 11.07 -10.18
C TYR A 126 -6.11 11.18 -11.39
N GLY A 127 -6.17 10.25 -12.34
CA GLY A 127 -5.22 10.15 -13.44
C GLY A 127 -3.81 9.71 -13.02
N LYS A 128 -3.60 9.41 -11.73
CA LYS A 128 -2.31 9.09 -11.13
C LYS A 128 -2.46 8.06 -10.01
N ILE A 129 -1.53 7.12 -9.95
CA ILE A 129 -1.48 6.05 -8.95
C ILE A 129 -0.42 6.40 -7.89
N PRO A 130 -0.75 6.42 -6.58
CA PRO A 130 0.23 6.65 -5.51
C PRO A 130 1.35 5.61 -5.48
N ALA A 131 2.56 5.99 -5.05
CA ALA A 131 3.73 5.09 -4.97
C ALA A 131 3.45 3.83 -4.12
N ILE A 132 2.76 3.98 -3.00
CA ILE A 132 2.36 2.88 -2.11
C ILE A 132 1.51 1.82 -2.79
N ILE A 133 0.70 2.19 -3.79
CA ILE A 133 -0.09 1.23 -4.55
C ILE A 133 0.80 0.41 -5.47
N TYR A 134 1.84 0.98 -6.08
CA TYR A 134 2.82 0.20 -6.85
C TYR A 134 3.56 -0.80 -5.96
N ILE A 135 3.98 -0.38 -4.76
CA ILE A 135 4.68 -1.22 -3.79
C ILE A 135 3.81 -2.41 -3.38
N TYR A 136 2.60 -2.18 -2.89
CA TYR A 136 1.74 -3.29 -2.48
C TYR A 136 1.22 -4.13 -3.64
N THR A 137 1.09 -3.55 -4.84
CA THR A 137 0.83 -4.35 -6.05
C THR A 137 1.99 -5.31 -6.31
N TYR A 138 3.24 -4.83 -6.25
CA TYR A 138 4.43 -5.68 -6.37
C TYR A 138 4.41 -6.81 -5.34
N GLU A 139 4.27 -6.48 -4.06
CA GLU A 139 4.31 -7.47 -2.97
C GLU A 139 3.18 -8.50 -3.09
N SER A 140 1.97 -8.07 -3.48
CA SER A 140 0.85 -8.98 -3.70
C SER A 140 1.12 -9.97 -4.83
N LEU A 141 1.70 -9.52 -5.95
CA LEU A 141 2.03 -10.36 -7.11
C LEU A 141 3.18 -11.32 -6.80
N ASP A 142 4.22 -10.85 -6.11
CA ASP A 142 5.33 -11.70 -5.68
C ASP A 142 4.85 -12.80 -4.72
N SER A 143 3.98 -12.45 -3.76
CA SER A 143 3.35 -13.43 -2.86
C SER A 143 2.48 -14.47 -3.59
N ALA A 144 1.98 -14.12 -4.78
CA ALA A 144 1.20 -14.99 -5.66
C ALA A 144 2.08 -15.79 -6.64
N ASN A 145 3.41 -15.74 -6.53
CA ASN A 145 4.39 -16.31 -7.47
C ASN A 145 4.28 -15.75 -8.91
N LYS A 146 3.72 -14.56 -9.10
CA LYS A 146 3.59 -13.88 -10.39
C LYS A 146 4.78 -12.95 -10.65
N LYS A 147 5.98 -13.54 -10.69
CA LYS A 147 7.26 -12.79 -10.66
C LYS A 147 7.43 -11.81 -11.82
N ASP A 148 7.06 -12.20 -13.04
CA ASP A 148 7.19 -11.33 -14.21
C ASP A 148 6.26 -10.11 -14.13
N GLU A 149 5.02 -10.32 -13.66
CA GLU A 149 4.06 -9.24 -13.41
C GLU A 149 4.56 -8.31 -12.31
N ALA A 150 5.09 -8.87 -11.21
CA ALA A 150 5.67 -8.08 -10.13
C ALA A 150 6.84 -7.22 -10.63
N LYS A 151 7.79 -7.81 -11.36
CA LYS A 151 8.92 -7.09 -11.96
C LYS A 151 8.47 -5.93 -12.85
N ALA A 152 7.46 -6.14 -13.69
CA ALA A 152 6.90 -5.09 -14.54
C ALA A 152 6.29 -3.94 -13.72
N VAL A 153 5.59 -4.27 -12.63
CA VAL A 153 5.02 -3.27 -11.71
C VAL A 153 6.11 -2.45 -11.01
N ALA A 154 7.18 -3.08 -10.51
CA ALA A 154 8.29 -2.35 -9.90
C ALA A 154 8.98 -1.41 -10.89
N ALA A 155 9.24 -1.88 -12.13
CA ALA A 155 9.83 -1.05 -13.17
C ALA A 155 8.94 0.15 -13.55
N LYS A 156 7.64 -0.07 -13.70
CA LYS A 156 6.68 1.02 -13.97
C LYS A 156 6.62 2.00 -12.79
N GLY A 157 6.52 1.49 -11.57
CA GLY A 157 6.48 2.32 -10.37
C GLY A 157 7.74 3.19 -10.24
N LEU A 158 8.93 2.62 -10.46
CA LEU A 158 10.20 3.36 -10.38
C LEU A 158 10.31 4.43 -11.46
N LYS A 159 9.75 4.21 -12.65
CA LYS A 159 9.69 5.25 -13.69
C LYS A 159 8.84 6.45 -13.25
N GLU A 160 7.74 6.21 -12.55
CA GLU A 160 6.85 7.28 -12.04
C GLU A 160 7.38 7.93 -10.75
N TYR A 161 8.12 7.19 -9.95
CA TYR A 161 8.66 7.60 -8.65
C TYR A 161 10.15 7.23 -8.54
N PRO A 162 11.04 7.94 -9.25
CA PRO A 162 12.47 7.60 -9.33
C PRO A 162 13.19 7.67 -7.98
N ASP A 163 12.69 8.47 -7.03
CA ASP A 163 13.27 8.62 -5.69
C ASP A 163 12.74 7.63 -4.65
N SER A 164 11.81 6.75 -5.05
CA SER A 164 11.23 5.75 -4.15
C SER A 164 12.27 4.68 -3.78
N VAL A 165 12.71 4.68 -2.53
CA VAL A 165 13.68 3.68 -2.04
C VAL A 165 13.10 2.27 -2.12
N PRO A 166 11.84 2.00 -1.73
CA PRO A 166 11.24 0.67 -1.91
C PRO A 166 11.24 0.18 -3.35
N LEU A 167 10.87 1.04 -4.32
CA LEU A 167 10.83 0.66 -5.72
C LEU A 167 12.23 0.44 -6.30
N LYS A 168 13.24 1.23 -5.90
CA LYS A 168 14.64 0.96 -6.23
C LYS A 168 15.10 -0.40 -5.71
N VAL A 169 14.78 -0.71 -4.45
CA VAL A 169 15.11 -2.01 -3.83
C VAL A 169 14.47 -3.15 -4.61
N TYR A 170 13.16 -3.14 -4.86
CA TYR A 170 12.52 -4.21 -5.62
C TYR A 170 13.05 -4.32 -7.04
N HIS A 171 13.33 -3.20 -7.70
CA HIS A 171 13.91 -3.23 -9.05
C HIS A 171 15.29 -3.91 -9.03
N TYR A 172 16.16 -3.54 -8.09
CA TYR A 172 17.47 -4.18 -7.90
C TYR A 172 17.33 -5.68 -7.65
N LEU A 173 16.47 -6.11 -6.73
CA LEU A 173 16.27 -7.54 -6.42
C LEU A 173 15.80 -8.37 -7.64
N ASN A 174 15.17 -7.74 -8.64
CA ASN A 174 14.69 -8.41 -9.86
C ASN A 174 15.63 -8.32 -11.07
N THR A 175 16.68 -7.51 -11.00
CA THR A 175 17.53 -7.17 -12.16
C THR A 175 19.03 -7.26 -11.87
N ASN A 176 19.44 -7.16 -10.61
CA ASN A 176 20.83 -6.95 -10.18
C ASN A 176 21.45 -5.70 -10.84
N ASP A 177 20.67 -4.61 -10.98
CA ASP A 177 21.19 -3.33 -11.47
C ASP A 177 22.18 -2.71 -10.47
N GLU A 178 23.46 -2.78 -10.82
CA GLU A 178 24.57 -2.26 -10.00
C GLU A 178 24.52 -0.73 -9.81
N ALA A 179 23.92 0.03 -10.74
CA ALA A 179 23.79 1.47 -10.56
C ALA A 179 22.81 1.79 -9.42
N LEU A 180 21.68 1.08 -9.38
CA LEU A 180 20.71 1.19 -8.28
C LEU A 180 21.30 0.69 -6.96
N LYS A 181 22.05 -0.41 -7.00
CA LYS A 181 22.75 -0.93 -5.82
C LYS A 181 23.67 0.14 -5.22
N ASN A 182 24.52 0.75 -6.04
CA ASN A 182 25.46 1.78 -5.60
C ASN A 182 24.74 3.02 -5.05
N ASP A 183 23.64 3.44 -5.67
CA ASP A 183 22.80 4.53 -5.16
C ASP A 183 22.21 4.20 -3.79
N LEU A 184 21.60 3.01 -3.64
CA LEU A 184 21.01 2.56 -2.38
C LEU A 184 22.03 2.49 -1.24
N VAL A 185 23.22 1.93 -1.50
CA VAL A 185 24.28 1.82 -0.49
C VAL A 185 24.83 3.19 -0.12
N LYS A 186 25.03 4.08 -1.10
CA LYS A 186 25.62 5.40 -0.86
C LYS A 186 24.66 6.36 -0.17
N ASN A 187 23.40 6.38 -0.60
CA ASN A 187 22.45 7.43 -0.24
C ASN A 187 21.35 6.96 0.73
N HIS A 188 21.15 5.65 0.87
CA HIS A 188 20.03 5.06 1.63
C HIS A 188 20.44 3.85 2.49
N SER A 189 21.72 3.74 2.87
CA SER A 189 22.24 2.62 3.68
C SER A 189 21.52 2.43 5.00
N ASN A 190 20.92 3.50 5.55
CA ASN A 190 20.17 3.45 6.79
C ASN A 190 18.73 2.96 6.64
N HIS A 191 18.20 2.96 5.42
CA HIS A 191 16.82 2.61 5.14
C HIS A 191 16.53 1.14 5.51
N TRP A 192 15.38 0.91 6.13
CA TRP A 192 15.02 -0.40 6.69
C TRP A 192 15.03 -1.52 5.63
N MET A 193 14.55 -1.27 4.40
CA MET A 193 14.61 -2.26 3.31
C MET A 193 16.03 -2.59 2.88
N VAL A 194 16.92 -1.60 2.76
CA VAL A 194 18.32 -1.81 2.37
C VAL A 194 18.99 -2.74 3.37
N LYS A 195 18.76 -2.50 4.67
CA LYS A 195 19.21 -3.36 5.77
C LYS A 195 18.56 -4.75 5.73
N GLN A 196 17.24 -4.82 5.58
CA GLN A 196 16.48 -6.07 5.58
C GLN A 196 16.93 -7.04 4.48
N PHE A 197 17.23 -6.52 3.29
CA PHE A 197 17.68 -7.32 2.15
C PHE A 197 19.21 -7.44 2.05
N GLY A 198 19.97 -6.90 3.01
CA GLY A 198 21.42 -7.02 3.05
C GLY A 198 22.13 -6.41 1.84
N ILE A 199 21.62 -5.30 1.29
CA ILE A 199 22.20 -4.64 0.13
C ILE A 199 23.43 -3.84 0.59
N GLN A 200 24.61 -4.27 0.14
CA GLN A 200 25.94 -3.74 0.51
C GLN A 200 26.86 -3.62 -0.70
#